data_AF-A0A359EGR0-F1
#
_entry.id   AF-A0A359EGR0-F1
#
_cell.length_a   1.000
_cell.length_b   1.000
_cell.length_c   1.000
_cell.angle_alpha   90.00
_cell.angle_beta   90.00
_cell.angle_gamma   90.00
#
_symmetry.space_group_name_H-M   'P 1'
#
loop_
_entity.id
_entity.type
_entity.pdbx_description
1 polymer ?
#
loop_
_entity_poly.entity_id
_entity_poly.type
_entity_poly.pdbx_seq_one_letter_code
_entity_poly.pdbx_strand_id
1 'polypeptide(L)'
;LLAACLDLLVLSDNALILYPFSLISAAGVLMLLTLVYTMVWLMLFRFENRITQVSQLLYPLLAGFAVALTQILVLDAFRYWLTGTWGGFPLG
;
A
#
# COMPACT_ATOMS: atom_id res chain seq x y z
N LEU A 1 -2.65 -7.18 25.86
CA LEU A 1 -3.69 -8.23 25.92
C LEU A 1 -4.32 -8.49 24.54
N LEU A 2 -4.93 -7.50 23.87
CA LEU A 2 -5.52 -7.70 22.54
C LEU A 2 -4.51 -8.15 21.46
N ALA A 3 -3.31 -7.57 21.43
CA ALA A 3 -2.25 -7.98 20.50
C ALA A 3 -1.82 -9.45 20.71
N ALA A 4 -1.67 -9.87 21.98
CA ALA A 4 -1.31 -11.26 22.30
C ALA A 4 -2.40 -12.27 21.90
N CYS A 5 -3.69 -11.92 22.03
CA CYS A 5 -4.77 -12.76 21.51
C CYS A 5 -4.76 -12.85 19.98
N LEU A 6 -4.46 -11.75 19.29
CA LEU A 6 -4.32 -11.75 17.84
C LEU A 6 -3.16 -12.63 17.38
N ASP A 7 -2.01 -12.56 18.06
CA ASP A 7 -0.86 -13.40 17.74
C ASP A 7 -1.15 -14.89 17.92
N LEU A 8 -1.87 -15.27 18.98
CA LEU A 8 -2.34 -16.65 19.19
C LEU A 8 -3.34 -17.10 18.11
N LEU A 9 -4.18 -16.18 17.63
CA LEU A 9 -5.16 -16.45 16.57
C LEU A 9 -4.49 -16.60 15.20
N VAL A 10 -3.44 -15.82 14.93
CA VAL A 10 -2.57 -15.95 13.75
C VAL A 10 -1.82 -17.29 13.80
N LEU A 11 -1.32 -17.69 14.97
CA LEU A 11 -0.62 -18.97 15.16
C LEU A 11 -1.53 -20.20 14.97
N SER A 12 -2.85 -20.03 15.08
CA SER A 12 -3.86 -21.07 14.82
C SER A 12 -3.95 -21.49 13.34
N ASP A 13 -3.23 -20.79 12.45
CA ASP A 13 -3.14 -21.03 10.99
C ASP A 13 -4.50 -21.13 10.27
N ASN A 14 -5.53 -20.51 10.86
CA ASN A 14 -6.86 -20.52 10.28
C ASN A 14 -6.91 -19.57 9.08
N ALA A 15 -6.84 -20.15 7.88
CA ALA A 15 -6.80 -19.44 6.61
C ALA A 15 -7.94 -18.41 6.43
N LEU A 16 -9.12 -18.65 7.02
CA LEU A 16 -10.28 -17.75 6.95
C LEU A 16 -10.05 -16.40 7.66
N ILE A 17 -9.17 -16.38 8.66
CA ILE A 17 -8.84 -15.17 9.44
C ILE A 17 -7.59 -14.51 8.88
N LEU A 18 -6.58 -15.30 8.52
CA LEU A 18 -5.31 -14.77 8.02
C LEU A 18 -5.47 -14.03 6.69
N TYR A 19 -6.33 -14.51 5.79
CA TYR A 19 -6.54 -13.90 4.48
C TYR A 19 -7.12 -12.47 4.55
N PRO A 20 -8.23 -12.19 5.27
CA PRO A 20 -8.72 -10.83 5.38
C PRO A 20 -7.75 -9.91 6.12
N PHE A 21 -7.05 -10.41 7.15
CA PHE A 21 -6.06 -9.61 7.88
C PHE A 21 -4.85 -9.22 7.01
N SER A 22 -4.33 -10.14 6.19
CA SER A 22 -3.23 -9.84 5.27
C SER A 22 -3.65 -8.84 4.21
N LEU A 23 -4.86 -8.96 3.66
CA LEU A 23 -5.40 -8.03 2.68
C LEU A 23 -5.60 -6.64 3.27
N ILE A 24 -6.15 -6.53 4.48
CA ILE A 24 -6.30 -5.24 5.18
C ILE A 24 -4.93 -4.61 5.45
N SER A 25 -3.95 -5.40 5.88
CA SER A 25 -2.59 -4.91 6.12
C SER A 25 -1.95 -4.36 4.85
N ALA A 26 -1.99 -5.12 3.75
CA ALA A 26 -1.47 -4.70 2.46
C ALA A 26 -2.20 -3.45 1.93
N ALA A 27 -3.53 -3.42 2.05
CA ALA A 27 -4.33 -2.25 1.68
C ALA A 27 -3.98 -1.01 2.51
N GLY A 28 -3.72 -1.17 3.80
CA GLY A 28 -3.29 -0.09 4.69
C GLY A 28 -1.96 0.53 4.26
N VAL A 29 -0.97 -0.31 3.91
CA VAL A 29 0.32 0.15 3.39
C VAL A 29 0.13 0.95 2.09
N LEU A 30 -0.65 0.40 1.16
CA LEU A 30 -0.94 1.06 -0.13
C LEU A 30 -1.64 2.41 0.07
N MET A 31 -2.62 2.46 0.99
CA MET A 31 -3.36 3.68 1.32
C MET A 31 -2.43 4.73 1.92
N LEU A 32 -1.53 4.35 2.84
CA LEU A 32 -0.55 5.26 3.42
C LEU A 32 0.39 5.83 2.36
N LEU A 33 0.97 4.99 1.50
CA LEU A 33 1.84 5.43 0.41
C LEU A 33 1.12 6.40 -0.53
N THR A 34 -0.12 6.06 -0.89
CA THR A 34 -0.96 6.92 -1.75
C THR A 34 -1.16 8.29 -1.12
N LEU A 35 -1.52 8.35 0.16
CA LEU A 35 -1.72 9.62 0.88
C LEU A 35 -0.43 10.43 0.98
N VAL A 36 0.69 9.80 1.34
CA VAL A 36 2.00 10.46 1.42
C VAL A 36 2.39 11.04 0.07
N TYR A 37 2.28 10.27 -1.02
CA TYR A 37 2.61 10.78 -2.35
C TYR A 37 1.65 11.83 -2.85
N THR A 38 0.38 11.74 -2.49
CA THR A 38 -0.61 12.79 -2.76
C THR A 38 -0.18 14.09 -2.09
N MET A 39 0.25 14.06 -0.81
CA MET A 39 0.75 15.25 -0.11
C MET A 39 2.02 15.80 -0.78
N VAL A 40 2.97 14.93 -1.15
CA VAL A 40 4.18 15.33 -1.89
C VAL A 40 3.81 16.03 -3.20
N TRP A 41 2.84 15.49 -3.95
CA TRP A 41 2.32 16.11 -5.17
C TRP A 41 1.68 17.48 -4.89
N LEU A 42 0.85 17.58 -3.86
CA LEU A 42 0.21 18.85 -3.48
C LEU A 42 1.24 19.92 -3.13
N MET A 43 2.29 19.56 -2.40
CA MET A 43 3.39 20.45 -2.02
C MET A 43 4.22 20.87 -3.24
N LEU A 44 4.58 19.94 -4.12
CA LEU A 44 5.38 20.20 -5.32
C LEU A 44 4.67 21.18 -6.27
N PHE A 45 3.39 20.98 -6.51
CA PHE A 45 2.60 21.82 -7.41
C PHE A 45 1.99 23.04 -6.72
N ARG A 46 2.20 23.20 -5.40
CA ARG A 46 1.62 24.26 -4.56
C ARG A 46 0.11 24.44 -4.78
N PHE A 47 -0.60 23.36 -5.10
CA PHE A 47 -2.05 23.39 -5.30
C PHE A 47 -2.80 23.70 -4.00
N GLU A 48 -2.14 23.60 -2.86
CA GLU A 48 -2.65 23.94 -1.52
C GLU A 48 -3.36 25.29 -1.48
N ASN A 49 -2.94 26.27 -2.30
CA ASN A 49 -3.49 27.62 -2.28
C ASN A 49 -4.52 27.92 -3.40
N ARG A 50 -4.87 26.91 -4.24
CA ARG A 50 -5.84 27.06 -5.35
C ARG A 50 -6.99 26.06 -5.32
N ILE A 51 -6.92 25.03 -4.48
CA ILE A 51 -8.01 24.05 -4.38
C ILE A 51 -9.20 24.66 -3.66
N THR A 52 -10.27 24.93 -4.40
CA THR A 52 -11.54 25.45 -3.88
C THR A 52 -12.60 24.37 -3.75
N GLN A 53 -12.39 23.19 -4.35
CA GLN A 53 -13.36 22.09 -4.35
C GLN A 53 -12.68 20.74 -4.07
N VAL A 54 -13.34 19.92 -3.25
CA VAL A 54 -12.90 18.55 -2.90
C VAL A 54 -12.69 17.67 -4.14
N SER A 55 -13.45 17.90 -5.22
CA SER A 55 -13.29 17.19 -6.51
C SER A 55 -11.90 17.37 -7.12
N GLN A 56 -11.24 18.52 -6.91
CA GLN A 56 -9.91 18.78 -7.44
C GLN A 56 -8.81 17.96 -6.73
N LEU A 57 -9.11 17.37 -5.56
CA LEU A 57 -8.22 16.46 -4.85
C LEU A 57 -8.16 15.07 -5.51
N LEU A 58 -9.11 14.73 -6.39
CA LEU A 58 -9.11 13.43 -7.07
C LEU A 58 -7.88 13.27 -7.99
N TYR A 59 -7.47 14.34 -8.68
CA TYR A 59 -6.29 14.32 -9.56
C TYR A 59 -4.98 14.02 -8.80
N PRO A 60 -4.60 14.77 -7.75
CA PRO A 60 -3.39 14.45 -6.99
C PRO A 60 -3.51 13.11 -6.24
N LEU A 61 -4.72 12.69 -5.85
CA LEU A 61 -4.93 11.37 -5.24
C LEU A 61 -4.64 10.23 -6.23
N LEU A 62 -5.15 10.33 -7.46
CA LEU A 62 -4.87 9.36 -8.52
C LEU A 62 -3.38 9.36 -8.91
N ALA A 63 -2.75 10.55 -8.94
CA ALA A 63 -1.31 10.65 -9.18
C ALA A 63 -0.49 9.97 -8.07
N GLY A 64 -0.82 10.24 -6.80
CA GLY A 64 -0.17 9.60 -5.66
C GLY A 64 -0.37 8.09 -5.63
N PHE A 65 -1.55 7.61 -6.00
CA PHE A 65 -1.87 6.19 -6.12
C PHE A 65 -1.08 5.51 -7.24
N ALA A 66 -0.99 6.14 -8.41
CA ALA A 66 -0.21 5.62 -9.53
C ALA A 66 1.29 5.54 -9.21
N VAL A 67 1.83 6.54 -8.50
CA VAL A 67 3.22 6.53 -8.02
C VAL A 67 3.43 5.43 -6.99
N ALA A 68 2.52 5.28 -6.02
CA ALA A 68 2.59 4.21 -5.02
C ALA A 68 2.61 2.82 -5.67
N LEU A 69 1.71 2.55 -6.62
CA LEU A 69 1.69 1.30 -7.37
C LEU A 69 2.98 1.08 -8.16
N THR A 70 3.47 2.11 -8.84
CA THR A 70 4.72 2.03 -9.60
C THR A 70 5.90 1.70 -8.69
N GLN A 71 6.01 2.32 -7.53
CA GLN A 71 7.06 2.02 -6.56
C GLN A 71 6.97 0.59 -6.05
N ILE A 72 5.78 0.11 -5.68
CA ILE A 72 5.57 -1.27 -5.23
C ILE A 72 6.03 -2.24 -6.32
N LEU A 73 5.61 -2.01 -7.57
CA LEU A 73 5.98 -2.84 -8.70
C LEU A 73 7.49 -2.84 -8.97
N VAL A 74 8.15 -1.68 -8.89
CA VAL A 74 9.60 -1.57 -9.05
C VAL A 74 10.35 -2.31 -7.95
N LEU A 75 9.91 -2.17 -6.68
CA LEU A 75 10.52 -2.88 -5.56
C LEU A 75 10.30 -4.38 -5.66
N ASP A 76 9.11 -4.82 -6.07
CA ASP A 76 8.83 -6.24 -6.27
C ASP A 76 9.61 -6.85 -7.43
N ALA A 77 9.78 -6.11 -8.53
CA ALA A 77 10.61 -6.53 -9.66
C ALA A 77 12.09 -6.59 -9.28
N PHE A 78 12.58 -5.59 -8.53
CA PHE A 78 13.95 -5.57 -8.03
C PHE A 78 14.22 -6.74 -7.07
N ARG A 79 13.28 -6.99 -6.15
CA ARG A 79 13.33 -8.15 -5.25
C ARG A 79 13.36 -9.46 -6.05
N TYR A 80 12.46 -9.61 -7.02
CA TYR A 80 12.41 -10.79 -7.88
C TYR A 80 13.74 -11.00 -8.63
N TRP A 81 14.35 -9.94 -9.14
CA TRP A 81 15.65 -10.02 -9.82
C TRP A 81 16.77 -10.50 -8.88
N LEU A 82 16.75 -10.09 -7.61
CA LEU A 82 17.74 -10.50 -6.62
C LEU A 82 17.53 -11.92 -6.08
N THR A 83 16.29 -12.29 -5.74
CA THR A 83 16.00 -13.56 -5.05
C THR A 83 15.48 -14.66 -5.97
N GLY A 84 15.19 -14.37 -7.24
CA GLY A 84 14.64 -15.32 -8.22
C GLY A 84 13.29 -15.92 -7.82
N THR A 85 12.66 -15.40 -6.76
CA THR A 85 11.47 -15.96 -6.13
C THR A 85 10.46 -14.85 -5.93
N TRP A 86 9.24 -15.09 -6.39
CA TRP A 86 8.13 -14.18 -6.13
C TRP A 86 7.36 -14.74 -4.94
N GLY A 87 7.61 -14.20 -3.75
CA GLY A 87 7.13 -14.81 -2.49
C GLY A 87 5.64 -15.21 -2.42
N GLY A 88 4.75 -14.62 -3.24
CA GLY A 88 3.33 -15.00 -3.33
C GLY A 88 2.94 -15.93 -4.49
N PHE A 89 3.82 -16.13 -5.48
CA PHE A 89 3.61 -17.04 -6.59
C PHE A 89 4.84 -17.95 -6.74
N PRO A 90 4.69 -19.27 -6.54
CA PRO A 90 5.77 -20.21 -6.80
C PRO A 90 5.98 -20.30 -8.33
N LEU A 91 6.72 -19.34 -8.89
CA LEU A 91 7.24 -19.37 -10.26
C LEU A 91 8.66 -19.97 -10.22
N GLY A 92 8.75 -21.17 -9.64
CA GLY A 92 9.96 -22.00 -9.57
C GLY A 92 9.64 -23.41 -10.00
#